data_AF-A0A3L7MMH7-F1
#
_entry.id   AF-A0A3L7MMH7-F1
#
_cell.length_a   1.000
_cell.length_b   1.000
_cell.length_c   1.000
_cell.angle_alpha   90.00
_cell.angle_beta   90.00
_cell.angle_gamma   90.00
#
_symmetry.space_group_name_H-M   'P 1'
#
loop_
_entity.id
_entity.type
_entity.pdbx_description
1 polymer ?
#
loop_
_entity_poly.entity_id
_entity_poly.type
_entity_poly.pdbx_seq_one_letter_code
_entity_poly.pdbx_strand_id
1 'polypeptide(L)'
;MFIAYRKNLLTIATAFMVIASINNSTAIAEDELVTRARQLREVAIQKRENEAKQALTEALRLSKFSLTRAAEYLKPILESIESDELLPAEKRDSLARSIRSQIKVYEKNIGVSASRNLDAVQSQAQANERMADIDRTSRENEKLSRNIDSIKNLRKDGQTAEANRSFDELAKKYPNNLEVQALGRLSKFQDNIGAESKLRATRSEMMLALQRDILKASIPVSGDISFPDDWVEKSKRRTAGAKVSEEDRKIMNTMSSPLTFSLKNEPFQSFLDIMEKQFGSPLVIDQQALQLMNITTETPITVNSRGWSTRTILRKVLSDLGLSYVIKEKTIHITSPDRAKETMTTRAYPIGDIIGNMNMNMPGNYNQAVFIQNVQNIMNSIMALDPKSWQPEGAGSIVFEPSTMSLIIRQTAEFHFLVGSK
;
A
#
# COMPACT_ATOMS: atom_id res chain seq x y z
N MET A 1 2.38 107.79 34.38
CA MET A 1 3.59 107.52 33.59
C MET A 1 3.15 107.51 32.12
N PHE A 2 3.29 108.65 31.44
CA PHE A 2 4.20 108.84 30.28
C PHE A 2 3.71 108.04 29.05
N ILE A 3 3.25 108.61 27.93
CA ILE A 3 3.76 109.69 27.06
C ILE A 3 2.59 110.06 26.10
N ALA A 4 2.01 111.25 26.20
CA ALA A 4 2.28 112.46 25.39
C ALA A 4 1.82 112.38 23.91
N TYR A 5 0.64 112.98 23.70
CA TYR A 5 -0.01 113.35 22.44
C TYR A 5 0.88 114.26 21.58
N ARG A 6 0.99 113.98 20.27
CA ARG A 6 1.60 114.89 19.27
C ARG A 6 0.54 115.53 18.38
N LYS A 7 0.63 116.86 18.33
CA LYS A 7 -0.10 117.83 17.50
C LYS A 7 0.13 117.60 16.00
N ASN A 8 -0.90 117.86 15.19
CA ASN A 8 -0.83 118.71 13.98
C ASN A 8 -2.24 118.87 13.38
N LEU A 9 -2.83 120.04 13.56
CA LEU A 9 -4.00 120.52 12.81
C LEU A 9 -3.77 122.00 12.55
N LEU A 10 -3.49 122.33 11.29
CA LEU A 10 -3.23 123.67 10.78
C LEU A 10 -3.93 123.77 9.42
N THR A 11 -4.89 124.70 9.33
CA THR A 11 -5.52 125.34 8.14
C THR A 11 -6.76 126.06 8.71
N ILE A 12 -6.74 127.36 9.03
CA ILE A 12 -6.72 128.56 8.16
C ILE A 12 -7.49 128.33 6.84
N ALA A 13 -8.42 129.16 6.37
CA ALA A 13 -9.33 130.18 6.88
C ALA A 13 -10.17 130.60 5.64
N THR A 14 -11.26 131.34 5.86
CA THR A 14 -11.96 132.20 4.89
C THR A 14 -12.86 131.51 3.84
N ALA A 15 -14.16 131.45 4.16
CA ALA A 15 -15.22 131.61 3.16
C ALA A 15 -15.72 133.06 3.26
N PHE A 16 -15.57 133.80 2.16
CA PHE A 16 -16.01 135.18 2.00
C PHE A 16 -17.54 135.24 1.90
N MET A 17 -18.08 136.21 2.63
CA MET A 17 -19.42 136.77 2.50
C MET A 17 -19.67 137.22 1.05
N VAL A 18 -20.89 137.09 0.52
CA VAL A 18 -21.69 138.20 -0.04
C VAL A 18 -23.09 137.72 -0.45
N ILE A 19 -24.02 138.61 -0.14
CA ILE A 19 -25.47 138.60 -0.20
C ILE A 19 -26.00 138.67 -1.64
N ALA A 20 -27.14 137.99 -1.84
CA ALA A 20 -28.22 138.20 -2.82
C ALA A 20 -27.88 138.66 -4.25
N SER A 21 -28.13 137.78 -5.23
CA SER A 21 -28.95 138.10 -6.40
C SER A 21 -29.54 136.82 -7.01
N ILE A 22 -30.72 136.96 -7.59
CA ILE A 22 -31.78 135.97 -7.75
C ILE A 22 -31.72 135.30 -9.15
N ASN A 23 -32.13 134.01 -9.22
CA ASN A 23 -32.47 133.17 -10.39
C ASN A 23 -31.37 132.34 -11.10
N ASN A 24 -31.07 131.11 -10.61
CA ASN A 24 -30.70 129.96 -11.49
C ASN A 24 -30.67 128.55 -10.83
N SER A 25 -31.59 128.20 -9.92
CA SER A 25 -31.42 127.05 -9.00
C SER A 25 -32.01 125.69 -9.41
N THR A 26 -32.51 125.50 -10.64
CA THR A 26 -33.20 124.25 -11.03
C THR A 26 -32.35 123.26 -11.84
N ALA A 27 -31.20 123.66 -12.38
CA ALA A 27 -30.33 122.78 -13.17
C ALA A 27 -29.25 122.03 -12.37
N ILE A 28 -29.03 122.38 -11.09
CA ILE A 28 -27.94 121.83 -10.26
C ILE A 28 -28.40 120.60 -9.44
N ALA A 29 -29.70 120.46 -9.16
CA ALA A 29 -30.23 119.37 -8.33
C ALA A 29 -30.35 118.00 -9.05
N GLU A 30 -30.45 118.00 -10.38
CA GLU A 30 -30.57 116.76 -11.18
C GLU A 30 -29.21 116.04 -11.32
N ASP A 31 -28.12 116.79 -11.42
CA ASP A 31 -26.75 116.28 -11.58
C ASP A 31 -26.22 115.63 -10.28
N GLU A 32 -26.64 116.16 -9.12
CA GLU A 32 -26.26 115.65 -7.80
C GLU A 32 -26.93 114.30 -7.47
N LEU A 33 -28.20 114.10 -7.88
CA LEU A 33 -28.93 112.83 -7.71
C LEU A 33 -28.41 111.72 -8.62
N VAL A 34 -28.06 112.05 -9.88
CA VAL A 34 -27.45 111.11 -10.82
C VAL A 34 -26.04 110.68 -10.35
N THR A 35 -25.28 111.62 -9.79
CA THR A 35 -23.96 111.34 -9.22
C THR A 35 -24.06 110.44 -7.98
N ARG A 36 -25.04 110.68 -7.09
CA ARG A 36 -25.29 109.84 -5.90
C ARG A 36 -25.77 108.44 -6.26
N ALA A 37 -26.61 108.30 -7.29
CA ALA A 37 -27.06 107.00 -7.80
C ALA A 37 -25.91 106.19 -8.43
N ARG A 38 -24.96 106.83 -9.12
CA ARG A 38 -23.73 106.19 -9.61
C ARG A 38 -22.85 105.69 -8.47
N GLN A 39 -22.61 106.52 -7.46
CA GLN A 39 -21.80 106.13 -6.29
C GLN A 39 -22.41 104.95 -5.52
N LEU A 40 -23.74 104.93 -5.33
CA LEU A 40 -24.42 103.80 -4.68
C LEU A 40 -24.33 102.50 -5.49
N ARG A 41 -24.41 102.57 -6.83
CA ARG A 41 -24.18 101.42 -7.71
C ARG A 41 -22.74 100.93 -7.65
N GLU A 42 -21.76 101.82 -7.64
CA GLU A 42 -20.35 101.43 -7.49
C GLU A 42 -20.07 100.75 -6.16
N VAL A 43 -20.66 101.23 -5.06
CA VAL A 43 -20.53 100.60 -3.73
C VAL A 43 -21.20 99.22 -3.71
N ALA A 44 -22.36 99.05 -4.35
CA ALA A 44 -23.02 97.74 -4.47
C ALA A 44 -22.18 96.74 -5.28
N ILE A 45 -21.57 97.19 -6.38
CA ILE A 45 -20.66 96.39 -7.21
C ILE A 45 -19.43 95.97 -6.39
N GLN A 46 -18.80 96.90 -5.66
CA GLN A 46 -17.64 96.62 -4.81
C GLN A 46 -17.98 95.62 -3.69
N LYS A 47 -19.19 95.72 -3.11
CA LYS A 47 -19.66 94.79 -2.07
C LYS A 47 -19.75 93.36 -2.60
N ARG A 48 -20.32 93.16 -3.79
CA ARG A 48 -20.41 91.83 -4.44
C ARG A 48 -19.05 91.27 -4.84
N GLU A 49 -18.15 92.12 -5.34
CA GLU A 49 -16.76 91.72 -5.61
C GLU A 49 -16.05 91.24 -4.33
N ASN A 50 -16.26 91.92 -3.20
CA ASN A 50 -15.70 91.53 -1.92
C ASN A 50 -16.33 90.24 -1.38
N GLU A 51 -17.64 90.05 -1.53
CA GLU A 51 -18.34 88.81 -1.16
C GLU A 51 -17.79 87.60 -1.95
N ALA A 52 -17.61 87.74 -3.27
CA ALA A 52 -17.02 86.69 -4.11
C ALA A 52 -15.57 86.36 -3.68
N LYS A 53 -14.76 87.36 -3.34
CA LYS A 53 -13.38 87.14 -2.85
C LYS A 53 -13.36 86.45 -1.49
N GLN A 54 -14.25 86.82 -0.57
CA GLN A 54 -14.37 86.18 0.73
C GLN A 54 -14.82 84.73 0.58
N ALA A 55 -15.79 84.47 -0.29
CA ALA A 55 -16.27 83.12 -0.61
C ALA A 55 -15.15 82.21 -1.14
N LEU A 56 -14.34 82.72 -2.08
CA LEU A 56 -13.18 81.97 -2.60
C LEU A 56 -12.14 81.69 -1.50
N THR A 57 -11.94 82.63 -0.58
CA THR A 57 -11.00 82.48 0.54
C THR A 57 -11.48 81.43 1.54
N GLU A 58 -12.77 81.42 1.88
CA GLU A 58 -13.34 80.43 2.80
C GLU A 58 -13.43 79.06 2.16
N ALA A 59 -13.78 78.98 0.87
CA ALA A 59 -13.71 77.73 0.11
C ALA A 59 -12.29 77.15 0.10
N LEU A 60 -11.27 78.00 -0.04
CA LEU A 60 -9.87 77.57 0.06
C LEU A 60 -9.54 77.04 1.46
N ARG A 61 -10.08 77.63 2.53
CA ARG A 61 -9.93 77.12 3.90
C ARG A 61 -10.60 75.76 4.07
N LEU A 62 -11.83 75.60 3.58
CA LEU A 62 -12.57 74.34 3.61
C LEU A 62 -11.89 73.24 2.78
N SER A 63 -11.26 73.61 1.66
CA SER A 63 -10.57 72.68 0.75
C SER A 63 -9.39 71.96 1.41
N LYS A 64 -8.82 72.54 2.48
CA LYS A 64 -7.76 71.91 3.28
C LYS A 64 -8.25 70.67 4.04
N PHE A 65 -9.55 70.59 4.32
CA PHE A 65 -10.15 69.50 5.10
C PHE A 65 -11.07 68.62 4.25
N SER A 66 -11.82 69.21 3.33
CA SER A 66 -12.70 68.48 2.41
C SER A 66 -12.91 69.27 1.12
N LEU A 67 -12.42 68.71 0.01
CA LEU A 67 -12.66 69.25 -1.32
C LEU A 67 -14.16 69.24 -1.67
N THR A 68 -14.91 68.23 -1.19
CA THR A 68 -16.37 68.13 -1.35
C THR A 68 -17.09 69.29 -0.69
N ARG A 69 -16.78 69.57 0.59
CA ARG A 69 -17.39 70.69 1.31
C ARG A 69 -17.05 72.05 0.68
N ALA A 70 -15.83 72.21 0.17
CA ALA A 70 -15.41 73.43 -0.51
C ALA A 70 -16.15 73.67 -1.84
N ALA A 71 -16.39 72.61 -2.62
CA ALA A 71 -17.17 72.69 -3.85
C ALA A 71 -18.65 72.99 -3.58
N GLU A 72 -19.25 72.32 -2.59
CA GLU A 72 -20.65 72.55 -2.18
C GLU A 72 -20.88 73.97 -1.64
N TYR A 73 -19.89 74.54 -0.94
CA TYR A 73 -19.97 75.91 -0.42
C TYR A 73 -20.00 76.99 -1.53
N LEU A 74 -19.28 76.79 -2.63
CA LEU A 74 -19.20 77.76 -3.74
C LEU A 74 -20.40 77.74 -4.70
N LYS A 75 -21.12 76.62 -4.79
CA LYS A 75 -22.28 76.45 -5.69
C LYS A 75 -23.41 77.48 -5.48
N PRO A 76 -23.93 77.71 -4.25
CA PRO A 76 -24.98 78.71 -4.05
C PRO A 76 -24.50 80.15 -4.26
N ILE A 77 -23.20 80.41 -4.06
CA ILE A 77 -22.60 81.74 -4.23
C ILE A 77 -22.43 82.07 -5.71
N LEU A 78 -22.09 81.06 -6.54
CA LEU A 78 -22.11 81.18 -7.98
C LEU A 78 -23.51 81.57 -8.50
N GLU A 79 -24.55 80.89 -8.03
CA GLU A 79 -25.95 81.16 -8.41
C GLU A 79 -26.40 82.58 -8.00
N SER A 80 -26.00 83.03 -6.80
CA SER A 80 -26.26 84.40 -6.30
C SER A 80 -25.58 85.49 -7.14
N ILE A 81 -24.40 85.22 -7.70
CA ILE A 81 -23.67 86.17 -8.56
C ILE A 81 -24.24 86.17 -9.99
N GLU A 82 -24.61 85.01 -10.52
CA GLU A 82 -25.19 84.87 -11.86
C GLU A 82 -26.57 85.52 -11.99
N SER A 83 -27.35 85.56 -10.91
CA SER A 83 -28.70 86.15 -10.87
C SER A 83 -28.72 87.65 -10.52
N ASP A 84 -27.56 88.29 -10.30
CA ASP A 84 -27.51 89.71 -9.92
C ASP A 84 -27.58 90.64 -11.15
N GLU A 85 -28.66 91.44 -11.22
CA GLU A 85 -28.91 92.44 -12.27
C GLU A 85 -28.21 93.78 -12.03
N LEU A 86 -27.71 94.03 -10.80
CA LEU A 86 -27.01 95.26 -10.44
C LEU A 86 -25.54 95.24 -10.89
N LEU A 87 -25.00 94.07 -11.24
CA LEU A 87 -23.64 93.90 -11.76
C LEU A 87 -23.62 94.12 -13.29
N PRO A 88 -22.64 94.89 -13.81
CA PRO A 88 -22.35 94.91 -15.25
C PRO A 88 -22.07 93.49 -15.76
N ALA A 89 -22.61 93.14 -16.94
CA ALA A 89 -22.53 91.79 -17.50
C ALA A 89 -21.08 91.25 -17.55
N GLU A 90 -20.11 92.07 -17.94
CA GLU A 90 -18.69 91.70 -17.98
C GLU A 90 -18.13 91.28 -16.61
N LYS A 91 -18.50 92.00 -15.54
CA LYS A 91 -18.02 91.72 -14.18
C LYS A 91 -18.68 90.48 -13.60
N ARG A 92 -19.98 90.32 -13.80
CA ARG A 92 -20.73 89.13 -13.41
C ARG A 92 -20.13 87.87 -14.04
N ASP A 93 -19.89 87.92 -15.35
CA ASP A 93 -19.30 86.80 -16.08
C ASP A 93 -17.88 86.49 -15.61
N SER A 94 -17.08 87.51 -15.30
CA SER A 94 -15.72 87.34 -14.78
C SER A 94 -15.70 86.61 -13.42
N LEU A 95 -16.53 87.06 -12.47
CA LEU A 95 -16.65 86.44 -11.15
C LEU A 95 -17.23 85.03 -11.22
N ALA A 96 -18.29 84.83 -12.01
CA ALA A 96 -18.90 83.52 -12.21
C ALA A 96 -17.91 82.53 -12.85
N ARG A 97 -17.12 82.97 -13.86
CA ARG A 97 -16.05 82.14 -14.45
C ARG A 97 -15.00 81.73 -13.41
N SER A 98 -14.58 82.66 -12.55
CA SER A 98 -13.58 82.37 -11.51
C SER A 98 -14.09 81.31 -10.51
N ILE A 99 -15.33 81.46 -10.03
CA ILE A 99 -15.94 80.51 -9.10
C ILE A 99 -16.21 79.16 -9.76
N ARG A 100 -16.76 79.12 -10.99
CA ARG A 100 -16.94 77.88 -11.76
C ARG A 100 -15.62 77.13 -11.98
N SER A 101 -14.56 77.85 -12.32
CA SER A 101 -13.23 77.28 -12.51
C SER A 101 -12.76 76.59 -11.22
N GLN A 102 -12.94 77.24 -10.07
CA GLN A 102 -12.51 76.71 -8.79
C GLN A 102 -13.33 75.48 -8.35
N ILE A 103 -14.66 75.51 -8.53
CA ILE A 103 -15.53 74.35 -8.30
C ILE A 103 -15.06 73.16 -9.15
N LYS A 104 -14.80 73.40 -10.45
CA LYS A 104 -14.33 72.36 -11.37
C LYS A 104 -12.98 71.76 -10.94
N VAL A 105 -12.07 72.57 -10.40
CA VAL A 105 -10.80 72.09 -9.85
C VAL A 105 -11.03 71.18 -8.64
N TYR A 106 -11.91 71.57 -7.72
CA TYR A 106 -12.25 70.75 -6.55
C TYR A 106 -12.93 69.43 -6.95
N GLU A 107 -13.93 69.46 -7.82
CA GLU A 107 -14.64 68.26 -8.27
C GLU A 107 -13.73 67.28 -9.04
N LYS A 108 -12.86 67.79 -9.92
CA LYS A 108 -11.85 66.96 -10.59
C LYS A 108 -10.94 66.24 -9.59
N ASN A 109 -10.50 66.96 -8.55
CA ASN A 109 -9.58 66.41 -7.56
C ASN A 109 -10.26 65.43 -6.59
N ILE A 110 -11.58 65.56 -6.34
CA ILE A 110 -12.36 64.56 -5.59
C ILE A 110 -12.34 63.20 -6.31
N GLY A 111 -12.57 63.18 -7.63
CA GLY A 111 -12.55 61.95 -8.43
C GLY A 111 -11.19 61.24 -8.38
N VAL A 112 -10.09 62.00 -8.45
CA VAL A 112 -8.71 61.48 -8.35
C VAL A 112 -8.41 60.92 -6.95
N SER A 113 -8.89 61.57 -5.89
CA SER A 113 -8.73 61.06 -4.51
C SER A 113 -9.54 59.78 -4.27
N ALA A 114 -10.76 59.69 -4.79
CA ALA A 114 -11.61 58.51 -4.66
C ALA A 114 -11.02 57.30 -5.42
N SER A 115 -10.55 57.49 -6.65
CA SER A 115 -9.89 56.41 -7.41
C SER A 115 -8.61 55.94 -6.72
N ARG A 116 -7.79 56.87 -6.23
CA ARG A 116 -6.54 56.54 -5.52
C ARG A 116 -6.79 55.73 -4.23
N ASN A 117 -7.88 56.01 -3.51
CA ASN A 117 -8.25 55.23 -2.33
C ASN A 117 -8.74 53.83 -2.69
N LEU A 118 -9.52 53.69 -3.77
CA LEU A 118 -9.98 52.38 -4.25
C LEU A 118 -8.79 51.50 -4.69
N ASP A 119 -7.85 52.07 -5.44
CA ASP A 119 -6.63 51.39 -5.88
C ASP A 119 -5.75 50.98 -4.69
N ALA A 120 -5.66 51.83 -3.66
CA ALA A 120 -4.92 51.52 -2.43
C ALA A 120 -5.55 50.37 -1.63
N VAL A 121 -6.88 50.34 -1.51
CA VAL A 121 -7.61 49.25 -0.82
C VAL A 121 -7.47 47.93 -1.60
N GLN A 122 -7.59 47.96 -2.93
CA GLN A 122 -7.43 46.77 -3.76
C GLN A 122 -5.98 46.25 -3.73
N SER A 123 -4.98 47.15 -3.76
CA SER A 123 -3.57 46.79 -3.64
C SER A 123 -3.25 46.17 -2.28
N GLN A 124 -3.84 46.70 -1.19
CA GLN A 124 -3.67 46.14 0.15
C GLN A 124 -4.34 44.76 0.28
N ALA A 125 -5.52 44.58 -0.30
CA ALA A 125 -6.20 43.28 -0.32
C ALA A 125 -5.37 42.21 -1.06
N GLN A 126 -4.82 42.55 -2.23
CA GLN A 126 -3.92 41.67 -2.98
C GLN A 126 -2.61 41.37 -2.22
N ALA A 127 -2.05 42.36 -1.52
CA ALA A 127 -0.86 42.16 -0.69
C ALA A 127 -1.15 41.20 0.49
N ASN A 128 -2.30 41.35 1.15
CA ASN A 128 -2.73 40.47 2.23
C ASN A 128 -2.98 39.03 1.73
N GLU A 129 -3.59 38.87 0.55
CA GLU A 129 -3.83 37.57 -0.08
C GLU A 129 -2.51 36.87 -0.43
N ARG A 130 -1.56 37.58 -1.07
CA ARG A 130 -0.21 37.05 -1.34
C ARG A 130 0.51 36.64 -0.06
N MET A 131 0.41 37.42 1.00
CA MET A 131 1.07 37.11 2.26
C MET A 131 0.43 35.88 2.93
N ALA A 132 -0.89 35.75 2.87
CA ALA A 132 -1.59 34.55 3.35
C ALA A 132 -1.20 33.29 2.56
N ASP A 133 -1.03 33.39 1.23
CA ASP A 133 -0.58 32.28 0.38
C ASP A 133 0.87 31.88 0.67
N ILE A 134 1.75 32.86 0.89
CA ILE A 134 3.15 32.62 1.31
C ILE A 134 3.16 31.92 2.67
N ASP A 135 2.40 32.39 3.64
CA ASP A 135 2.30 31.79 4.98
C ASP A 135 1.75 30.36 4.92
N ARG A 136 0.73 30.12 4.09
CA ARG A 136 0.17 28.78 3.87
C ARG A 136 1.21 27.84 3.28
N THR A 137 1.90 28.28 2.23
CA THR A 137 2.97 27.50 1.57
C THR A 137 4.11 27.21 2.54
N SER A 138 4.49 28.20 3.36
CA SER A 138 5.54 28.06 4.37
C SER A 138 5.17 27.00 5.43
N ARG A 139 3.94 27.03 5.95
CA ARG A 139 3.44 26.02 6.90
C ARG A 139 3.36 24.62 6.28
N GLU A 140 2.99 24.52 5.01
CA GLU A 140 2.98 23.24 4.28
C GLU A 140 4.40 22.69 4.10
N ASN A 141 5.36 23.54 3.74
CA ASN A 141 6.78 23.18 3.64
C ASN A 141 7.39 22.79 5.00
N GLU A 142 7.03 23.48 6.09
CA GLU A 142 7.49 23.13 7.43
C GLU A 142 6.97 21.74 7.87
N LYS A 143 5.69 21.45 7.59
CA LYS A 143 5.12 20.12 7.84
C LYS A 143 5.80 19.04 7.01
N LEU A 144 6.10 19.33 5.74
CA LEU A 144 6.83 18.42 4.86
C LEU A 144 8.22 18.10 5.42
N SER A 145 8.98 19.14 5.80
CA SER A 145 10.33 18.98 6.39
C SER A 145 10.30 18.15 7.66
N ARG A 146 9.35 18.40 8.58
CA ARG A 146 9.19 17.60 9.80
C ARG A 146 8.90 16.12 9.51
N ASN A 147 8.05 15.83 8.52
CA ASN A 147 7.76 14.45 8.12
C ASN A 147 8.99 13.77 7.52
N ILE A 148 9.74 14.47 6.68
CA ILE A 148 10.99 13.96 6.08
C ILE A 148 12.01 13.65 7.18
N ASP A 149 12.17 14.53 8.16
CA ASP A 149 13.12 14.32 9.25
C ASP A 149 12.69 13.19 10.19
N SER A 150 11.38 13.05 10.43
CA SER A 150 10.84 11.87 11.13
C SER A 150 11.17 10.58 10.39
N ILE A 151 11.00 10.52 9.06
CA ILE A 151 11.36 9.34 8.25
C ILE A 151 12.88 9.06 8.34
N LYS A 152 13.73 10.10 8.26
CA LYS A 152 15.18 9.93 8.40
C LYS A 152 15.54 9.35 9.77
N ASN A 153 14.90 9.81 10.85
CA ASN A 153 15.13 9.33 12.21
C ASN A 153 14.68 7.87 12.38
N LEU A 154 13.47 7.52 11.94
CA LEU A 154 12.99 6.13 11.96
C LEU A 154 13.96 5.16 11.27
N ARG A 155 14.61 5.60 10.18
CA ARG A 155 15.62 4.78 9.48
C ARG A 155 16.93 4.70 10.23
N LYS A 156 17.36 5.78 10.87
CA LYS A 156 18.54 5.77 11.75
C LYS A 156 18.37 4.81 12.93
N ASP A 157 17.15 4.72 13.45
CA ASP A 157 16.79 3.83 14.55
C ASP A 157 16.55 2.36 14.11
N GLY A 158 16.74 2.06 12.82
CA GLY A 158 16.59 0.71 12.25
C GLY A 158 15.14 0.29 12.00
N GLN A 159 14.15 1.15 12.28
CA GLN A 159 12.72 0.92 12.06
C GLN A 159 12.34 1.10 10.57
N THR A 160 13.01 0.34 9.70
CA THR A 160 12.93 0.49 8.23
C THR A 160 11.52 0.26 7.70
N ALA A 161 10.77 -0.69 8.27
CA ALA A 161 9.41 -0.99 7.84
C ALA A 161 8.43 0.16 8.12
N GLU A 162 8.56 0.82 9.26
CA GLU A 162 7.73 1.96 9.64
C GLU A 162 8.09 3.20 8.84
N ALA A 163 9.39 3.45 8.65
CA ALA A 163 9.88 4.50 7.78
C ALA A 163 9.37 4.38 6.34
N ASN A 164 9.34 3.17 5.79
CA ASN A 164 8.85 2.93 4.44
C ASN A 164 7.34 3.18 4.32
N ARG A 165 6.54 2.81 5.33
CA ARG A 165 5.10 3.14 5.36
C ARG A 165 4.88 4.66 5.40
N SER A 166 5.56 5.35 6.30
CA SER A 166 5.48 6.81 6.43
C SER A 166 5.93 7.52 5.15
N PHE A 167 6.95 6.98 4.46
CA PHE A 167 7.37 7.45 3.16
C PHE A 167 6.29 7.24 2.08
N ASP A 168 5.67 6.06 2.01
CA ASP A 168 4.64 5.76 1.01
C ASP A 168 3.41 6.67 1.18
N GLU A 169 3.02 6.97 2.42
CA GLU A 169 1.98 7.96 2.72
C GLU A 169 2.38 9.37 2.27
N LEU A 170 3.62 9.78 2.54
CA LEU A 170 4.14 11.07 2.12
C LEU A 170 4.23 11.20 0.60
N ALA A 171 4.65 10.15 -0.09
CA ALA A 171 4.77 10.08 -1.54
C ALA A 171 3.40 10.15 -2.25
N LYS A 172 2.36 9.55 -1.66
CA LYS A 172 0.97 9.69 -2.15
C LYS A 172 0.47 11.13 -2.04
N LYS A 173 0.83 11.82 -0.96
CA LYS A 173 0.41 13.20 -0.72
C LYS A 173 1.18 14.22 -1.57
N TYR A 174 2.45 13.94 -1.87
CA TYR A 174 3.34 14.84 -2.60
C TYR A 174 4.07 14.14 -3.77
N PRO A 175 3.35 13.66 -4.80
CA PRO A 175 3.93 12.82 -5.86
C PRO A 175 4.98 13.54 -6.73
N ASN A 176 4.82 14.84 -6.95
CA ASN A 176 5.68 15.65 -7.81
C ASN A 176 6.75 16.45 -7.04
N ASN A 177 6.88 16.25 -5.72
CA ASN A 177 7.86 16.97 -4.92
C ASN A 177 9.26 16.34 -5.08
N LEU A 178 10.25 17.16 -5.46
CA LEU A 178 11.62 16.71 -5.74
C LEU A 178 12.31 16.11 -4.52
N GLU A 179 12.08 16.66 -3.33
CA GLU A 179 12.70 16.18 -2.08
C GLU A 179 12.17 14.80 -1.69
N VAL A 180 10.85 14.59 -1.86
CA VAL A 180 10.21 13.29 -1.62
C VAL A 180 10.71 12.24 -2.62
N GLN A 181 10.88 12.60 -3.89
CA GLN A 181 11.46 11.69 -4.88
C GLN A 181 12.92 11.33 -4.56
N ALA A 182 13.73 12.32 -4.14
CA ALA A 182 15.11 12.09 -3.74
C ALA A 182 15.21 11.17 -2.51
N LEU A 183 14.36 11.40 -1.51
CA LEU A 183 14.25 10.56 -0.32
C LEU A 183 13.91 9.11 -0.70
N GLY A 184 12.97 8.89 -1.62
CA GLY A 184 12.62 7.55 -2.08
C GLY A 184 13.76 6.82 -2.78
N ARG A 185 14.55 7.52 -3.60
CA ARG A 185 15.74 6.95 -4.24
C ARG A 185 16.80 6.56 -3.22
N LEU A 186 17.06 7.44 -2.24
CA LEU A 186 18.01 7.19 -1.17
C LEU A 186 17.60 6.00 -0.30
N SER A 187 16.33 5.92 0.09
CA SER A 187 15.79 4.80 0.86
C SER A 187 15.97 3.47 0.13
N LYS A 188 15.57 3.40 -1.14
CA LYS A 188 15.77 2.20 -1.98
C LYS A 188 17.25 1.81 -2.08
N PHE A 189 18.14 2.78 -2.28
CA PHE A 189 19.57 2.52 -2.36
C PHE A 189 20.12 1.90 -1.06
N GLN A 190 19.75 2.47 0.09
CA GLN A 190 20.19 1.95 1.39
C GLN A 190 19.59 0.57 1.70
N ASP A 191 18.31 0.34 1.37
CA ASP A 191 17.66 -0.96 1.54
C ASP A 191 18.35 -2.02 0.66
N ASN A 192 18.70 -1.66 -0.58
CA ASN A 192 19.45 -2.52 -1.48
C ASN A 192 20.85 -2.84 -0.94
N ILE A 193 21.58 -1.89 -0.36
CA ILE A 193 22.88 -2.17 0.27
C ILE A 193 22.73 -3.17 1.42
N GLY A 194 21.72 -2.99 2.28
CA GLY A 194 21.41 -3.91 3.37
C GLY A 194 21.08 -5.31 2.87
N ALA A 195 20.24 -5.43 1.84
CA ALA A 195 19.89 -6.70 1.22
C ALA A 195 21.10 -7.37 0.55
N GLU A 196 21.87 -6.62 -0.23
CA GLU A 196 23.06 -7.12 -0.93
C GLU A 196 24.16 -7.57 0.04
N SER A 197 24.38 -6.83 1.13
CA SER A 197 25.35 -7.24 2.16
C SER A 197 24.96 -8.54 2.85
N LYS A 198 23.68 -8.71 3.21
CA LYS A 198 23.15 -9.98 3.76
C LYS A 198 23.30 -11.11 2.75
N LEU A 199 22.88 -10.88 1.50
CA LEU A 199 23.00 -11.87 0.44
C LEU A 199 24.46 -12.27 0.20
N ARG A 200 25.37 -11.30 0.19
CA ARG A 200 26.82 -11.54 0.06
C ARG A 200 27.36 -12.37 1.23
N ALA A 201 26.95 -12.07 2.47
CA ALA A 201 27.35 -12.84 3.65
C ALA A 201 26.86 -14.29 3.55
N THR A 202 25.56 -14.51 3.30
CA THR A 202 24.99 -15.84 3.11
C THR A 202 25.65 -16.58 1.96
N ARG A 203 25.88 -15.92 0.81
CA ARG A 203 26.56 -16.54 -0.33
C ARG A 203 27.98 -16.95 0.01
N SER A 204 28.72 -16.13 0.76
CA SER A 204 30.06 -16.46 1.22
C SER A 204 30.06 -17.69 2.12
N GLU A 205 29.16 -17.76 3.09
CA GLU A 205 29.01 -18.91 3.99
C GLU A 205 28.68 -20.19 3.22
N MET A 206 27.70 -20.13 2.33
CA MET A 206 27.26 -21.28 1.54
C MET A 206 28.32 -21.73 0.54
N MET A 207 29.07 -20.81 -0.06
CA MET A 207 30.19 -21.15 -0.95
C MET A 207 31.32 -21.87 -0.19
N LEU A 208 31.62 -21.44 1.04
CA LEU A 208 32.59 -22.13 1.91
C LEU A 208 32.09 -23.53 2.30
N ALA A 209 30.80 -23.68 2.61
CA ALA A 209 30.19 -24.98 2.89
C ALA A 209 30.28 -25.92 1.66
N LEU A 210 29.92 -25.43 0.48
CA LEU A 210 30.04 -26.17 -0.78
C LEU A 210 31.48 -26.63 -1.05
N GLN A 211 32.46 -25.73 -0.88
CA GLN A 211 33.87 -26.09 -1.04
C GLN A 211 34.30 -27.19 -0.05
N ARG A 212 33.87 -27.10 1.21
CA ARG A 212 34.15 -28.15 2.21
C ARG A 212 33.52 -29.48 1.82
N ASP A 213 32.30 -29.49 1.31
CA ASP A 213 31.62 -30.71 0.91
C ASP A 213 32.28 -31.35 -0.33
N ILE A 214 32.69 -30.54 -1.32
CA ILE A 214 33.50 -31.00 -2.46
C ILE A 214 34.81 -31.62 -1.97
N LEU A 215 35.53 -30.92 -1.07
CA LEU A 215 36.79 -31.43 -0.52
C LEU A 215 36.58 -32.73 0.27
N LYS A 216 35.54 -32.83 1.09
CA LYS A 216 35.18 -34.07 1.79
C LYS A 216 34.90 -35.21 0.83
N ALA A 217 34.12 -34.96 -0.23
CA ALA A 217 33.83 -35.95 -1.26
C ALA A 217 35.07 -36.35 -2.08
N SER A 218 36.06 -35.46 -2.18
CA SER A 218 37.33 -35.75 -2.86
C SER A 218 38.29 -36.61 -2.03
N ILE A 219 38.05 -36.80 -0.74
CA ILE A 219 38.83 -37.71 0.11
C ILE A 219 38.45 -39.14 -0.26
N PRO A 220 39.39 -39.95 -0.78
CA PRO A 220 39.12 -41.36 -1.05
C PRO A 220 38.76 -42.08 0.25
N VAL A 221 37.66 -42.83 0.23
CA VAL A 221 37.29 -43.71 1.34
C VAL A 221 38.26 -44.88 1.44
N SER A 222 38.75 -45.17 2.64
CA SER A 222 39.75 -46.22 2.90
C SER A 222 39.16 -47.64 3.01
N GLY A 223 37.85 -47.79 2.81
CA GLY A 223 37.14 -49.08 2.80
C GLY A 223 36.03 -49.09 1.74
N ASP A 224 35.35 -50.23 1.59
CA ASP A 224 34.36 -50.44 0.51
C ASP A 224 33.18 -49.45 0.57
N ILE A 225 32.74 -49.06 1.77
CA ILE A 225 31.64 -48.12 2.01
C ILE A 225 31.92 -47.30 3.27
N SER A 226 31.75 -45.98 3.22
CA SER A 226 31.67 -45.12 4.40
C SER A 226 30.35 -44.36 4.43
N PHE A 227 29.73 -44.30 5.61
CA PHE A 227 28.47 -43.60 5.84
C PHE A 227 28.73 -42.23 6.48
N PRO A 228 27.82 -41.26 6.31
CA PRO A 228 27.84 -40.02 7.08
C PRO A 228 27.70 -40.26 8.58
N ASP A 229 28.29 -39.41 9.42
CA ASP A 229 28.19 -39.50 10.88
C ASP A 229 26.73 -39.45 11.38
N ASP A 230 25.85 -38.74 10.65
CA ASP A 230 24.42 -38.60 10.98
C ASP A 230 23.53 -39.70 10.37
N TRP A 231 24.10 -40.79 9.89
CA TRP A 231 23.35 -41.88 9.24
C TRP A 231 22.25 -42.46 10.12
N VAL A 232 22.51 -42.62 11.43
CA VAL A 232 21.54 -43.14 12.40
C VAL A 232 20.33 -42.20 12.50
N GLU A 233 20.55 -40.90 12.55
CA GLU A 233 19.46 -39.90 12.62
C GLU A 233 18.67 -39.83 11.33
N LYS A 234 19.35 -39.85 10.17
CA LYS A 234 18.71 -39.95 8.86
C LYS A 234 17.83 -41.20 8.78
N SER A 235 18.32 -42.33 9.27
CA SER A 235 17.58 -43.61 9.29
C SER A 235 16.35 -43.55 10.20
N LYS A 236 16.46 -42.95 11.39
CA LYS A 236 15.32 -42.71 12.29
C LYS A 236 14.24 -41.84 11.66
N ARG A 237 14.63 -40.77 10.94
CA ARG A 237 13.67 -39.89 10.23
C ARG A 237 12.93 -40.63 9.11
N ARG A 238 13.62 -41.51 8.37
CA ARG A 238 13.00 -42.34 7.31
C ARG A 238 12.00 -43.35 7.85
N THR A 239 12.33 -44.01 8.97
CA THR A 239 11.49 -45.05 9.58
C THR A 239 10.30 -44.51 10.37
N ALA A 240 10.29 -43.22 10.74
CA ALA A 240 9.21 -42.61 11.50
C ALA A 240 7.83 -42.67 10.82
N GLY A 241 7.77 -42.70 9.48
CA GLY A 241 6.53 -42.81 8.69
C GLY A 241 6.02 -44.24 8.48
N ALA A 242 6.82 -45.26 8.78
CA ALA A 242 6.52 -46.67 8.50
C ALA A 242 6.33 -47.48 9.80
N LYS A 243 5.63 -46.93 10.80
CA LYS A 243 5.26 -47.67 12.01
C LYS A 243 4.23 -48.76 11.67
N VAL A 244 4.71 -49.90 11.22
CA VAL A 244 3.99 -51.18 11.39
C VAL A 244 3.93 -51.43 12.91
N SER A 245 2.74 -51.70 13.46
CA SER A 245 2.58 -51.96 14.90
C SER A 245 3.46 -53.15 15.31
N GLU A 246 4.00 -53.17 16.54
CA GLU A 246 4.81 -54.31 17.02
C GLU A 246 4.03 -55.64 16.97
N GLU A 247 2.71 -55.58 17.13
CA GLU A 247 1.79 -56.69 17.06
C GLU A 247 1.52 -57.15 15.63
N ASP A 248 1.39 -56.23 14.67
CA ASP A 248 1.32 -56.57 13.25
C ASP A 248 2.61 -57.28 12.82
N ARG A 249 3.76 -56.84 13.34
CA ARG A 249 5.05 -57.49 13.12
C ARG A 249 5.07 -58.92 13.69
N LYS A 250 4.46 -59.16 14.85
CA LYS A 250 4.33 -60.51 15.43
C LYS A 250 3.50 -61.42 14.54
N ILE A 251 2.32 -60.97 14.08
CA ILE A 251 1.45 -61.74 13.17
C ILE A 251 2.19 -62.07 11.87
N MET A 252 2.89 -61.09 11.28
CA MET A 252 3.67 -61.28 10.05
C MET A 252 4.84 -62.25 10.22
N ASN A 253 5.50 -62.25 11.39
CA ASN A 253 6.55 -63.22 11.70
C ASN A 253 5.96 -64.64 11.80
N THR A 254 4.82 -64.79 12.48
CA THR A 254 4.13 -66.09 12.60
C THR A 254 3.67 -66.63 11.25
N MET A 255 3.26 -65.77 10.32
CA MET A 255 2.93 -66.18 8.94
C MET A 255 4.09 -66.86 8.20
N SER A 256 5.33 -66.52 8.57
CA SER A 256 6.53 -67.11 7.98
C SER A 256 6.96 -68.40 8.68
N SER A 257 6.41 -68.71 9.85
CA SER A 257 6.72 -69.93 10.60
C SER A 257 6.19 -71.18 9.88
N PRO A 258 7.00 -72.27 9.81
CA PRO A 258 6.56 -73.53 9.24
C PRO A 258 5.51 -74.19 10.14
N LEU A 259 4.49 -74.80 9.53
CA LEU A 259 3.46 -75.54 10.25
C LEU A 259 3.17 -76.87 9.54
N THR A 260 3.14 -77.94 10.31
CA THR A 260 2.90 -79.30 9.81
C THR A 260 1.62 -79.85 10.40
N PHE A 261 0.60 -80.09 9.56
CA PHE A 261 -0.63 -80.78 9.93
C PHE A 261 -1.23 -81.47 8.70
N SER A 262 -2.17 -82.39 8.93
CA SER A 262 -2.92 -83.05 7.87
C SER A 262 -4.40 -83.10 8.25
N LEU A 263 -5.24 -82.54 7.39
CA LEU A 263 -6.70 -82.61 7.45
C LEU A 263 -7.19 -83.37 6.21
N LYS A 264 -8.05 -84.37 6.39
CA LYS A 264 -8.59 -85.18 5.30
C LYS A 264 -10.10 -85.28 5.43
N ASN A 265 -10.81 -84.54 4.58
CA ASN A 265 -12.27 -84.46 4.60
C ASN A 265 -12.83 -84.00 5.97
N GLU A 266 -12.14 -83.05 6.58
CA GLU A 266 -12.52 -82.42 7.85
C GLU A 266 -13.24 -81.09 7.57
N PRO A 267 -14.11 -80.60 8.47
CA PRO A 267 -14.82 -79.34 8.27
C PRO A 267 -13.83 -78.15 8.26
N PHE A 268 -14.15 -77.13 7.46
CA PHE A 268 -13.37 -75.89 7.36
C PHE A 268 -13.13 -75.24 8.73
N GLN A 269 -14.09 -75.38 9.67
CA GLN A 269 -13.94 -74.92 11.04
C GLN A 269 -12.68 -75.47 11.74
N SER A 270 -12.38 -76.77 11.57
CA SER A 270 -11.20 -77.39 12.20
C SER A 270 -9.88 -76.77 11.71
N PHE A 271 -9.84 -76.30 10.47
CA PHE A 271 -8.68 -75.57 9.96
C PHE A 271 -8.57 -74.18 10.58
N LEU A 272 -9.68 -73.46 10.72
CA LEU A 272 -9.70 -72.15 11.35
C LEU A 272 -9.19 -72.23 12.81
N ASP A 273 -9.63 -73.23 13.57
CA ASP A 273 -9.20 -73.43 14.95
C ASP A 273 -7.69 -73.70 15.07
N ILE A 274 -7.10 -74.43 14.11
CA ILE A 274 -5.65 -74.66 14.06
C ILE A 274 -4.91 -73.36 13.75
N MET A 275 -5.43 -72.55 12.82
CA MET A 275 -4.85 -71.26 12.49
C MET A 275 -4.94 -70.28 13.66
N GLU A 276 -6.08 -70.18 14.35
CA GLU A 276 -6.24 -69.30 15.53
C GLU A 276 -5.22 -69.64 16.62
N LYS A 277 -5.01 -70.94 16.90
CA LYS A 277 -4.00 -71.41 17.85
C LYS A 277 -2.58 -71.04 17.43
N GLN A 278 -2.27 -71.15 16.14
CA GLN A 278 -0.94 -70.81 15.62
C GLN A 278 -0.68 -69.30 15.66
N PHE A 279 -1.66 -68.47 15.29
CA PHE A 279 -1.53 -67.02 15.24
C PHE A 279 -1.66 -66.35 16.61
N GLY A 280 -2.29 -67.02 17.59
CA GLY A 280 -2.58 -66.44 18.91
C GLY A 280 -3.50 -65.22 18.83
N SER A 281 -4.27 -65.09 17.75
CA SER A 281 -5.18 -63.98 17.47
C SER A 281 -6.45 -64.50 16.78
N PRO A 282 -7.63 -63.90 17.04
CA PRO A 282 -8.88 -64.35 16.43
C PRO A 282 -8.88 -64.18 14.91
N LEU A 283 -9.45 -65.15 14.18
CA LEU A 283 -9.72 -65.03 12.76
C LEU A 283 -11.15 -64.51 12.57
N VAL A 284 -11.29 -63.33 11.94
CA VAL A 284 -12.59 -62.72 11.69
C VAL A 284 -13.07 -63.12 10.31
N ILE A 285 -14.21 -63.78 10.23
CA ILE A 285 -14.78 -64.21 8.96
C ILE A 285 -15.84 -63.22 8.48
N ASP A 286 -15.69 -62.73 7.26
CA ASP A 286 -16.71 -61.95 6.57
C ASP A 286 -17.86 -62.88 6.14
N GLN A 287 -18.94 -62.88 6.92
CA GLN A 287 -20.10 -63.74 6.67
C GLN A 287 -20.74 -63.48 5.29
N GLN A 288 -20.66 -62.25 4.77
CA GLN A 288 -21.19 -61.93 3.45
C GLN A 288 -20.32 -62.56 2.35
N ALA A 289 -19.00 -62.61 2.54
CA ALA A 289 -18.10 -63.30 1.62
C ALA A 289 -18.35 -64.81 1.58
N LEU A 290 -18.61 -65.44 2.73
CA LEU A 290 -18.98 -66.86 2.80
C LEU A 290 -20.31 -67.14 2.07
N GLN A 291 -21.31 -66.28 2.25
CA GLN A 291 -22.60 -66.41 1.57
C GLN A 291 -22.48 -66.28 0.05
N LEU A 292 -21.68 -65.32 -0.44
CA LEU A 292 -21.43 -65.12 -1.86
C LEU A 292 -20.76 -66.33 -2.53
N MET A 293 -19.86 -67.00 -1.81
CA MET A 293 -19.17 -68.19 -2.31
C MET A 293 -19.93 -69.49 -2.03
N ASN A 294 -21.10 -69.42 -1.39
CA ASN A 294 -21.91 -70.57 -0.97
C ASN A 294 -21.12 -71.58 -0.10
N ILE A 295 -20.27 -71.06 0.80
CA ILE A 295 -19.41 -71.86 1.68
C ILE A 295 -19.96 -71.80 3.11
N THR A 296 -20.02 -72.96 3.75
CA THR A 296 -20.35 -73.09 5.18
C THR A 296 -19.13 -73.55 5.97
N THR A 297 -19.18 -73.39 7.30
CA THR A 297 -18.14 -73.88 8.23
C THR A 297 -17.94 -75.40 8.16
N GLU A 298 -18.94 -76.12 7.66
CA GLU A 298 -18.95 -77.58 7.47
C GLU A 298 -18.34 -78.04 6.14
N THR A 299 -17.91 -77.11 5.27
CA THR A 299 -17.37 -77.46 3.97
C THR A 299 -16.12 -78.35 4.14
N PRO A 300 -16.10 -79.56 3.55
CA PRO A 300 -14.98 -80.47 3.75
C PRO A 300 -13.74 -79.97 3.02
N ILE A 301 -12.62 -79.93 3.73
CA ILE A 301 -11.32 -79.54 3.20
C ILE A 301 -10.31 -80.69 3.33
N THR A 302 -9.36 -80.73 2.40
CA THR A 302 -8.25 -81.70 2.43
C THR A 302 -6.94 -80.98 2.21
N VAL A 303 -6.07 -81.01 3.22
CA VAL A 303 -4.81 -80.27 3.24
C VAL A 303 -3.76 -81.11 3.93
N ASN A 304 -2.60 -81.26 3.31
CA ASN A 304 -1.44 -81.90 3.92
C ASN A 304 -0.26 -80.93 3.85
N SER A 305 0.04 -80.27 4.97
CA SER A 305 1.19 -79.38 5.07
C SER A 305 2.37 -80.13 5.69
N ARG A 306 3.48 -80.22 4.97
CA ARG A 306 4.76 -80.71 5.49
C ARG A 306 5.82 -79.64 5.29
N GLY A 307 6.09 -78.88 6.36
CA GLY A 307 7.09 -77.82 6.36
C GLY A 307 6.74 -76.58 5.52
N TRP A 308 5.46 -76.41 5.15
CA TRP A 308 5.01 -75.18 4.47
C TRP A 308 4.88 -74.04 5.47
N SER A 309 5.14 -72.81 5.04
CA SER A 309 4.86 -71.63 5.86
C SER A 309 3.36 -71.48 6.10
N THR A 310 2.99 -70.95 7.26
CA THR A 310 1.59 -70.72 7.64
C THR A 310 0.87 -69.87 6.59
N ARG A 311 1.57 -68.88 6.00
CA ARG A 311 1.12 -68.09 4.84
C ARG A 311 0.72 -68.94 3.65
N THR A 312 1.60 -69.85 3.20
CA THR A 312 1.35 -70.68 2.02
C THR A 312 0.16 -71.60 2.24
N ILE A 313 0.04 -72.14 3.45
CA ILE A 313 -1.10 -72.98 3.82
C ILE A 313 -2.39 -72.15 3.77
N LEU A 314 -2.45 -71.02 4.48
CA LEU A 314 -3.62 -70.16 4.53
C LEU A 314 -4.07 -69.72 3.13
N ARG A 315 -3.11 -69.28 2.30
CA ARG A 315 -3.39 -68.90 0.91
C ARG A 315 -3.92 -70.06 0.08
N LYS A 316 -3.38 -71.27 0.23
CA LYS A 316 -3.81 -72.45 -0.53
C LYS A 316 -5.24 -72.85 -0.19
N VAL A 317 -5.55 -73.00 1.11
CA VAL A 317 -6.88 -73.43 1.56
C VAL A 317 -7.94 -72.41 1.17
N LEU A 318 -7.67 -71.13 1.40
CA LEU A 318 -8.62 -70.07 1.03
C LEU A 318 -8.78 -69.97 -0.48
N SER A 319 -7.70 -70.11 -1.27
CA SER A 319 -7.78 -70.09 -2.73
C SER A 319 -8.58 -71.26 -3.30
N ASP A 320 -8.53 -72.45 -2.71
CA ASP A 320 -9.35 -73.60 -3.14
C ASP A 320 -10.84 -73.34 -2.90
N LEU A 321 -11.14 -72.56 -1.87
CA LEU A 321 -12.46 -72.07 -1.50
C LEU A 321 -12.84 -70.75 -2.21
N GLY A 322 -11.99 -70.21 -3.08
CA GLY A 322 -12.20 -68.90 -3.72
C GLY A 322 -12.30 -67.72 -2.74
N LEU A 323 -11.76 -67.86 -1.54
CA LEU A 323 -11.62 -66.82 -0.52
C LEU A 323 -10.20 -66.26 -0.51
N SER A 324 -10.03 -65.13 0.17
CA SER A 324 -8.74 -64.48 0.42
C SER A 324 -8.69 -63.98 1.87
N TYR A 325 -7.54 -63.47 2.29
CA TYR A 325 -7.38 -62.87 3.61
C TYR A 325 -6.74 -61.49 3.54
N VAL A 326 -7.04 -60.65 4.53
CA VAL A 326 -6.42 -59.35 4.74
C VAL A 326 -6.02 -59.21 6.20
N ILE A 327 -4.80 -58.74 6.44
CA ILE A 327 -4.37 -58.37 7.79
C ILE A 327 -4.74 -56.91 8.02
N LYS A 328 -5.62 -56.66 9.00
CA LYS A 328 -6.05 -55.32 9.36
C LYS A 328 -6.25 -55.24 10.87
N GLU A 329 -5.82 -54.13 11.47
CA GLU A 329 -6.10 -53.81 12.89
C GLU A 329 -5.76 -54.96 13.85
N LYS A 330 -4.59 -55.60 13.67
CA LYS A 330 -4.11 -56.71 14.51
C LYS A 330 -4.93 -58.01 14.42
N THR A 331 -5.80 -58.17 13.41
CA THR A 331 -6.56 -59.41 13.16
C THR A 331 -6.49 -59.85 11.70
N ILE A 332 -6.73 -61.14 11.46
CA ILE A 332 -6.78 -61.72 10.11
C ILE A 332 -8.24 -61.81 9.70
N HIS A 333 -8.61 -61.03 8.68
CA HIS A 333 -9.94 -61.05 8.10
C HIS A 333 -9.98 -61.99 6.90
N ILE A 334 -10.84 -63.00 6.92
CA ILE A 334 -11.12 -63.85 5.75
C ILE A 334 -12.29 -63.23 4.98
N THR A 335 -12.06 -62.89 3.71
CA THR A 335 -13.05 -62.21 2.85
C THR A 335 -12.94 -62.68 1.39
N SER A 336 -13.74 -62.10 0.50
CA SER A 336 -13.67 -62.38 -0.94
C SER A 336 -12.43 -61.72 -1.58
N PRO A 337 -11.90 -62.27 -2.69
CA PRO A 337 -10.80 -61.66 -3.42
C PRO A 337 -11.09 -60.21 -3.83
N ASP A 338 -12.33 -59.88 -4.19
CA ASP A 338 -12.67 -58.53 -4.64
C ASP A 338 -12.62 -57.50 -3.52
N ARG A 339 -13.12 -57.83 -2.31
CA ARG A 339 -12.94 -56.96 -1.13
C ARG A 339 -11.50 -56.88 -0.65
N ALA A 340 -10.73 -57.94 -0.81
CA ALA A 340 -9.30 -57.91 -0.51
C ALA A 340 -8.56 -56.88 -1.40
N LYS A 341 -8.98 -56.72 -2.67
CA LYS A 341 -8.42 -55.70 -3.59
C LYS A 341 -8.72 -54.26 -3.15
N GLU A 342 -9.85 -54.02 -2.49
CA GLU A 342 -10.24 -52.70 -1.97
C GLU A 342 -9.38 -52.27 -0.77
N THR A 343 -8.86 -53.24 -0.01
CA THR A 343 -8.08 -52.98 1.21
C THR A 343 -6.57 -52.82 0.93
N MET A 344 -6.16 -52.83 -0.33
CA MET A 344 -4.77 -52.58 -0.72
C MET A 344 -4.35 -51.14 -0.38
N THR A 345 -3.14 -50.98 0.14
CA THR A 345 -2.57 -49.66 0.44
C THR A 345 -1.62 -49.25 -0.68
N THR A 346 -1.43 -47.94 -0.86
CA THR A 346 -0.38 -47.41 -1.75
C THR A 346 0.74 -46.84 -0.90
N ARG A 347 1.98 -47.26 -1.16
CA ARG A 347 3.18 -46.75 -0.48
C ARG A 347 4.24 -46.34 -1.49
N ALA A 348 4.95 -45.26 -1.18
CA ALA A 348 6.11 -44.79 -1.94
C ALA A 348 7.40 -45.30 -1.27
N TYR A 349 8.27 -45.93 -2.07
CA TYR A 349 9.57 -46.44 -1.66
C TYR A 349 10.67 -45.67 -2.40
N PRO A 350 11.40 -44.76 -1.73
CA PRO A 350 12.54 -44.09 -2.34
C PRO A 350 13.63 -45.09 -2.70
N ILE A 351 14.07 -45.09 -3.95
CA ILE A 351 15.13 -45.98 -4.48
C ILE A 351 16.28 -45.21 -5.14
N GLY A 352 16.33 -43.89 -4.94
CA GLY A 352 17.31 -43.00 -5.57
C GLY A 352 18.77 -43.34 -5.30
N ASP A 353 19.06 -43.90 -4.13
CA ASP A 353 20.38 -44.40 -3.74
C ASP A 353 20.76 -45.71 -4.46
N ILE A 354 19.79 -46.58 -4.76
CA ILE A 354 20.02 -47.87 -5.42
C ILE A 354 20.25 -47.69 -6.93
N ILE A 355 19.56 -46.75 -7.56
CA ILE A 355 19.60 -46.54 -9.02
C ILE A 355 20.73 -45.60 -9.48
N GLY A 356 21.32 -44.85 -8.56
CA GLY A 356 22.19 -43.71 -8.81
C GLY A 356 23.66 -44.03 -9.14
N ASN A 357 23.95 -45.02 -9.99
CA ASN A 357 25.30 -45.22 -10.50
C ASN A 357 25.49 -44.46 -11.83
N MET A 358 25.83 -43.18 -11.74
CA MET A 358 26.19 -42.38 -12.90
C MET A 358 27.65 -42.65 -13.27
N ASN A 359 27.88 -43.28 -14.42
CA ASN A 359 29.23 -43.44 -14.95
C ASN A 359 29.63 -42.15 -15.67
N MET A 360 30.46 -41.33 -15.01
CA MET A 360 30.92 -40.04 -15.53
C MET A 360 31.75 -40.16 -16.82
N ASN A 361 32.27 -41.36 -17.12
CA ASN A 361 33.08 -41.61 -18.31
C ASN A 361 32.23 -42.03 -19.51
N MET A 362 30.92 -42.20 -19.32
CA MET A 362 30.01 -42.64 -20.37
C MET A 362 29.13 -41.48 -20.89
N PRO A 363 28.75 -41.51 -22.17
CA PRO A 363 27.81 -40.55 -22.75
C PRO A 363 26.47 -40.49 -21.98
N GLY A 364 25.81 -39.33 -21.97
CA GLY A 364 24.58 -39.12 -21.20
C GLY A 364 23.42 -40.06 -21.57
N ASN A 365 23.30 -40.45 -22.84
CA ASN A 365 22.32 -41.43 -23.31
C ASN A 365 22.58 -42.84 -22.76
N TYR A 366 23.85 -43.22 -22.57
CA TYR A 366 24.21 -44.49 -21.94
C TYR A 366 23.78 -44.51 -20.47
N ASN A 367 24.07 -43.44 -19.73
CA ASN A 367 23.65 -43.30 -18.33
C ASN A 367 22.12 -43.34 -18.18
N GLN A 368 21.38 -42.73 -19.12
CA GLN A 368 19.92 -42.81 -19.15
C GLN A 368 19.41 -44.22 -19.43
N ALA A 369 20.03 -44.96 -20.36
CA ALA A 369 19.65 -46.34 -20.67
C ALA A 369 19.91 -47.28 -19.48
N VAL A 370 21.07 -47.16 -18.83
CA VAL A 370 21.41 -47.94 -17.63
C VAL A 370 20.45 -47.63 -16.49
N PHE A 371 20.10 -46.36 -16.30
CA PHE A 371 19.11 -45.94 -15.30
C PHE A 371 17.75 -46.63 -15.51
N ILE A 372 17.21 -46.58 -16.74
CA ILE A 372 15.94 -47.22 -17.08
C ILE A 372 16.03 -48.74 -16.83
N GLN A 373 17.14 -49.36 -17.24
CA GLN A 373 17.35 -50.79 -17.04
C GLN A 373 17.39 -51.17 -15.55
N ASN A 374 18.06 -50.37 -14.71
CA ASN A 374 18.14 -50.61 -13.28
C ASN A 374 16.76 -50.52 -12.62
N VAL A 375 15.98 -49.48 -12.96
CA VAL A 375 14.59 -49.34 -12.47
C VAL A 375 13.76 -50.56 -12.87
N GLN A 376 13.82 -50.97 -14.14
CA GLN A 376 13.09 -52.15 -14.62
C GLN A 376 13.52 -53.44 -13.91
N ASN A 377 14.82 -53.64 -13.69
CA ASN A 377 15.34 -54.80 -12.99
C ASN A 377 14.83 -54.87 -11.54
N ILE A 378 14.79 -53.74 -10.83
CA ILE A 378 14.23 -53.66 -9.48
C ILE A 378 12.74 -53.97 -9.50
N MET A 379 11.98 -53.34 -10.41
CA MET A 379 10.54 -53.60 -10.55
C MET A 379 10.28 -55.09 -10.82
N ASN A 380 11.01 -55.70 -11.75
CA ASN A 380 10.87 -57.12 -12.09
C ASN A 380 11.22 -58.03 -10.90
N SER A 381 12.25 -57.69 -10.14
CA SER A 381 12.65 -58.44 -8.94
C SER A 381 11.59 -58.38 -7.85
N ILE A 382 10.97 -57.20 -7.65
CA ILE A 382 9.85 -57.03 -6.71
C ILE A 382 8.63 -57.81 -7.20
N MET A 383 8.34 -57.77 -8.50
CA MET A 383 7.19 -58.48 -9.07
C MET A 383 7.32 -60.00 -8.95
N ALA A 384 8.55 -60.52 -9.08
CA ALA A 384 8.85 -61.95 -8.93
C ALA A 384 8.58 -62.52 -7.53
N LEU A 385 8.43 -61.67 -6.50
CA LEU A 385 8.11 -62.11 -5.13
C LEU A 385 6.70 -62.69 -5.02
N ASP A 386 5.76 -62.20 -5.85
CA ASP A 386 4.39 -62.73 -5.92
C ASP A 386 3.80 -62.53 -7.34
N PRO A 387 4.21 -63.35 -8.33
CA PRO A 387 3.91 -63.11 -9.74
C PRO A 387 2.42 -62.97 -10.06
N LYS A 388 1.56 -63.73 -9.36
CA LYS A 388 0.11 -63.74 -9.57
C LYS A 388 -0.62 -62.56 -8.92
N SER A 389 0.08 -61.74 -8.12
CA SER A 389 -0.54 -60.60 -7.42
C SER A 389 -0.57 -59.32 -8.24
N TRP A 390 0.17 -59.26 -9.35
CA TRP A 390 0.34 -58.08 -10.19
C TRP A 390 -0.56 -58.11 -11.41
N GLN A 391 -0.94 -56.94 -11.89
CA GLN A 391 -1.67 -56.81 -13.16
C GLN A 391 -0.86 -57.43 -14.32
N PRO A 392 -1.51 -58.15 -15.27
CA PRO A 392 -2.97 -58.25 -15.44
C PRO A 392 -3.67 -59.38 -14.65
N GLU A 393 -2.93 -60.33 -14.06
CA GLU A 393 -3.53 -61.49 -13.36
C GLU A 393 -4.08 -61.12 -11.98
N GLY A 394 -3.42 -60.20 -11.29
CA GLY A 394 -3.81 -59.67 -9.99
C GLY A 394 -4.19 -58.19 -10.03
N ALA A 395 -4.36 -57.58 -8.86
CA ALA A 395 -4.76 -56.18 -8.72
C ALA A 395 -3.64 -55.24 -8.27
N GLY A 396 -2.47 -55.78 -7.96
CA GLY A 396 -1.30 -55.00 -7.58
C GLY A 396 -0.72 -54.23 -8.75
N SER A 397 -0.19 -53.04 -8.45
CA SER A 397 0.50 -52.20 -9.43
C SER A 397 1.78 -51.64 -8.86
N ILE A 398 2.80 -51.53 -9.72
CA ILE A 398 4.08 -50.90 -9.40
C ILE A 398 4.42 -49.89 -10.50
N VAL A 399 4.74 -48.66 -10.11
CA VAL A 399 5.07 -47.56 -11.01
C VAL A 399 6.29 -46.83 -10.47
N PHE A 400 7.19 -46.42 -11.36
CA PHE A 400 8.32 -45.56 -11.01
C PHE A 400 7.96 -44.08 -11.21
N GLU A 401 8.19 -43.26 -10.17
CA GLU A 401 7.99 -41.81 -10.21
C GLU A 401 9.36 -41.11 -10.30
N PRO A 402 9.74 -40.55 -11.47
CA PRO A 402 11.08 -40.00 -11.68
C PRO A 402 11.38 -38.75 -10.84
N SER A 403 10.37 -37.94 -10.52
CA SER A 403 10.56 -36.67 -9.78
C SER A 403 11.04 -36.89 -8.35
N THR A 404 10.55 -37.96 -7.71
CA THR A 404 10.87 -38.31 -6.32
C THR A 404 11.81 -39.50 -6.21
N MET A 405 12.27 -40.04 -7.35
CA MET A 405 13.11 -41.23 -7.44
C MET A 405 12.56 -42.40 -6.58
N SER A 406 11.25 -42.63 -6.69
CA SER A 406 10.53 -43.56 -5.81
C SER A 406 9.68 -44.55 -6.61
N LEU A 407 9.57 -45.78 -6.09
CA LEU A 407 8.59 -46.76 -6.56
C LEU A 407 7.28 -46.57 -5.80
N ILE A 408 6.21 -46.31 -6.54
CA ILE A 408 4.85 -46.27 -6.04
C ILE A 408 4.28 -47.68 -6.21
N ILE A 409 4.07 -48.36 -5.09
CA ILE A 409 3.55 -49.72 -5.04
C ILE A 409 2.17 -49.68 -4.41
N ARG A 410 1.16 -50.22 -5.12
CA ARG A 410 -0.17 -50.51 -4.57
C ARG A 410 -0.30 -52.00 -4.40
N GLN A 411 -0.32 -52.46 -3.14
CA GLN A 411 -0.46 -53.89 -2.84
C GLN A 411 -1.02 -54.11 -1.42
N THR A 412 -1.23 -55.37 -1.03
CA THR A 412 -1.64 -55.75 0.32
C THR A 412 -0.64 -55.27 1.38
N ALA A 413 -1.12 -54.99 2.59
CA ALA A 413 -0.29 -54.59 3.71
C ALA A 413 0.82 -55.61 4.04
N GLU A 414 0.56 -56.88 3.80
CA GLU A 414 1.52 -57.98 3.92
C GLU A 414 2.68 -57.87 2.94
N PHE A 415 2.38 -57.58 1.67
CA PHE A 415 3.42 -57.38 0.67
C PHE A 415 4.33 -56.20 1.04
N HIS A 416 3.71 -55.10 1.49
CA HIS A 416 4.45 -53.92 1.96
C HIS A 416 5.36 -54.22 3.15
N PHE A 417 4.95 -55.12 4.04
CA PHE A 417 5.81 -55.62 5.11
C PHE A 417 7.00 -56.38 4.54
N LEU A 418 6.78 -57.31 3.61
CA LEU A 418 7.85 -58.12 3.00
C LEU A 418 8.92 -57.27 2.32
N VAL A 419 8.51 -56.20 1.63
CA VAL A 419 9.43 -55.26 0.96
C VAL A 419 10.08 -54.28 1.93
N GLY A 420 9.39 -53.89 3.01
CA GLY A 420 9.87 -52.88 3.97
C GLY A 420 10.60 -53.41 5.20
N SER A 421 10.57 -54.73 5.46
CA SER A 421 11.10 -55.33 6.70
C SER A 421 12.52 -55.89 6.58
N LYS A 422 13.25 -55.60 5.50
CA LYS A 422 14.63 -56.07 5.31
C LYS A 422 15.62 -54.92 5.26
#